data_AF-A0A3D5CGB7-F1
#
_entry.id   AF-A0A3D5CGB7-F1
#
_cell.length_a   1.000
_cell.length_b   1.000
_cell.length_c   1.000
_cell.angle_alpha   90.00
_cell.angle_beta   90.00
_cell.angle_gamma   90.00
#
_symmetry.space_group_name_H-M   'P 1'
#
loop_
_entity.id
_entity.type
_entity.pdbx_description
1 polymer ?
#
loop_
_entity_poly.entity_id
_entity_poly.type
_entity_poly.pdbx_seq_one_letter_code
_entity_poly.pdbx_strand_id
1 'polypeptide(L)'
;MPGRVVYLAPPPQGVNLGACYSQVSSPAACAAAVDDTWIAMWEATAAAAAASGDHAIDALPFSCWEGICPAFAGTLPTKYDQTHLTVPYAEHIAPYLTWALQSQGLIANG
;
A
#
# COMPACT_ATOMS: atom_id res chain seq x y z
N MET A 1 -2.82 -13.87 25.88
CA MET A 1 -1.84 -14.10 24.81
C MET A 1 -0.85 -12.95 24.84
N PRO A 2 0.47 -13.18 24.68
CA PRO A 2 1.38 -12.07 24.41
C PRO A 2 0.88 -11.29 23.19
N GLY A 3 1.10 -9.97 23.17
CA GLY A 3 0.77 -9.13 22.01
C GLY A 3 1.54 -9.58 20.77
N ARG A 4 0.96 -9.38 19.58
CA ARG A 4 1.62 -9.62 18.29
C ARG A 4 1.84 -8.27 17.62
N VAL A 5 3.03 -8.02 17.07
CA VAL A 5 3.29 -6.82 16.26
C VAL A 5 3.18 -7.20 14.79
N VAL A 6 2.54 -6.31 14.02
CA VAL A 6 2.45 -6.41 12.57
C VAL A 6 3.01 -5.12 11.98
N TYR A 7 4.04 -5.27 11.15
CA TYR A 7 4.61 -4.18 10.38
C TYR A 7 3.85 -4.07 9.06
N LEU A 8 3.12 -2.97 8.88
CA LEU A 8 2.43 -2.67 7.62
C LEU A 8 3.33 -1.77 6.78
N ALA A 9 3.66 -2.21 5.55
CA ALA A 9 4.44 -1.39 4.64
C ALA A 9 3.69 -0.07 4.32
N PRO A 10 4.40 1.06 4.19
CA PRO A 10 3.78 2.27 3.66
C PRO A 10 3.37 2.05 2.19
N PRO A 11 2.38 2.80 1.68
CA PRO A 11 2.14 2.82 0.23
C PRO A 11 3.39 3.33 -0.51
N PRO A 12 3.72 2.81 -1.71
CA PRO A 12 4.79 3.35 -2.55
C PRO A 12 4.58 4.82 -2.88
N GLN A 13 5.65 5.56 -3.11
CA GLN A 13 5.53 6.97 -3.49
C GLN A 13 4.79 7.11 -4.82
N GLY A 14 3.84 8.04 -4.87
CA GLY A 14 3.10 8.43 -6.06
C GLY A 14 3.67 9.70 -6.70
N VAL A 15 2.89 10.29 -7.60
CA VAL A 15 3.25 11.53 -8.30
C VAL A 15 2.37 12.70 -7.85
N ASN A 16 2.79 13.92 -8.16
CA ASN A 16 1.96 15.10 -7.98
C ASN A 16 0.83 15.11 -9.03
N LEU A 17 -0.42 14.94 -8.60
CA LEU A 17 -1.59 14.93 -9.50
C LEU A 17 -1.73 16.21 -10.32
N GLY A 18 -1.40 17.37 -9.74
CA GLY A 18 -1.44 18.65 -10.44
C GLY A 18 -0.38 18.79 -11.54
N ALA A 19 0.62 17.89 -11.58
CA ALA A 19 1.66 17.87 -12.60
C ALA A 19 1.39 16.85 -13.73
N CYS A 20 0.60 15.80 -13.49
CA CYS A 20 0.37 14.71 -14.45
C CYS A 20 -1.05 14.66 -15.03
N TYR A 21 -2.05 15.19 -14.31
CA TYR A 21 -3.45 15.22 -14.76
C TYR A 21 -3.87 16.61 -15.25
N SER A 22 -4.52 16.66 -16.41
CA SER A 22 -5.00 17.88 -17.07
C SER A 22 -6.19 17.56 -17.97
N GLN A 23 -6.82 18.58 -18.55
CA GLN A 23 -7.89 18.39 -19.54
C GLN A 23 -7.43 17.66 -20.81
N VAL A 24 -6.12 17.56 -21.05
CA VAL A 24 -5.53 16.93 -22.24
C VAL A 24 -4.71 15.67 -21.89
N SER A 25 -4.71 15.24 -20.63
CA SER A 25 -4.08 13.98 -20.20
C SER A 25 -5.11 13.06 -19.54
N SER A 26 -4.70 11.83 -19.17
CA SER A 26 -5.55 10.84 -18.53
C SER A 26 -5.00 10.46 -17.15
N PRO A 27 -5.81 9.84 -16.27
CA PRO A 27 -5.32 9.32 -14.99
C PRO A 27 -4.14 8.36 -15.11
N ALA A 28 -4.00 7.66 -16.24
CA ALA A 28 -2.86 6.77 -16.50
C ALA A 28 -1.53 7.52 -16.60
N ALA A 29 -1.53 8.81 -16.96
CA ALA A 29 -0.32 9.64 -16.93
C ALA A 29 0.22 9.86 -15.50
N CYS A 30 -0.60 9.57 -14.48
CA CYS A 30 -0.23 9.64 -13.07
C CYS A 30 0.15 8.27 -12.48
N ALA A 31 0.42 7.26 -13.32
CA ALA A 31 0.95 5.99 -12.86
C ALA A 31 2.41 6.14 -12.42
N ALA A 32 2.76 5.60 -11.25
CA ALA A 32 4.11 5.60 -10.71
C ALA A 32 4.68 4.17 -10.69
N ALA A 33 6.00 4.04 -10.84
CA ALA A 33 6.68 2.78 -10.54
C ALA A 33 6.98 2.70 -9.04
N VAL A 34 7.16 1.48 -8.53
CA VAL A 34 7.77 1.28 -7.21
C VAL A 34 9.25 1.65 -7.31
N ASP A 35 9.71 2.56 -6.45
CA ASP A 35 11.12 2.99 -6.44
C ASP A 35 12.01 2.10 -5.55
N ASP A 36 13.32 2.15 -5.80
CA ASP A 36 14.33 1.37 -5.07
C ASP A 36 14.37 1.71 -3.56
N THR A 37 13.98 2.93 -3.18
CA THR A 37 13.97 3.34 -1.77
C THR A 37 12.86 2.60 -1.05
N TRP A 38 11.67 2.52 -1.63
CA TRP A 38 10.56 1.73 -1.10
C TRP A 38 10.93 0.25 -1.00
N ILE A 39 11.56 -0.32 -2.04
CA ILE A 39 11.98 -1.73 -2.05
C ILE A 39 12.96 -2.00 -0.90
N ALA A 40 13.99 -1.18 -0.75
CA ALA A 40 14.98 -1.32 0.33
C ALA A 40 14.34 -1.19 1.72
N MET A 41 13.41 -0.25 1.90
CA MET A 41 12.67 -0.09 3.15
C MET A 41 11.80 -1.31 3.48
N TRP A 42 11.12 -1.87 2.48
CA TRP A 42 10.29 -3.06 2.65
C TRP A 42 11.13 -4.29 3.01
N GLU A 43 12.22 -4.54 2.27
CA GLU A 43 13.13 -5.65 2.54
C GLU A 43 13.70 -5.59 3.96
N ALA A 44 14.13 -4.40 4.41
CA ALA A 44 14.63 -4.21 5.77
C ALA A 44 13.53 -4.45 6.84
N THR A 45 12.31 -3.98 6.58
CA THR A 45 11.17 -4.15 7.50
C THR A 45 10.77 -5.62 7.61
N ALA A 46 10.66 -6.32 6.48
CA ALA A 46 10.34 -7.74 6.45
C ALA A 46 11.41 -8.59 7.14
N ALA A 47 12.69 -8.27 6.92
CA ALA A 47 13.81 -8.94 7.60
C ALA A 47 13.77 -8.71 9.12
N ALA A 48 13.46 -7.49 9.57
CA ALA A 48 13.35 -7.17 11.00
C ALA A 48 12.19 -7.92 11.66
N ALA A 49 11.01 -7.95 11.03
CA ALA A 49 9.86 -8.70 11.53
C ALA A 49 10.17 -10.19 11.65
N ALA A 50 10.82 -10.78 10.63
CA ALA A 50 11.23 -12.17 10.66
C ALA A 50 12.23 -12.47 11.79
N ALA A 51 13.18 -11.56 12.04
CA ALA A 51 14.20 -11.73 13.08
C ALA A 51 13.62 -11.64 14.51
N SER A 52 12.55 -10.88 14.72
CA SER A 52 11.86 -10.77 16.02
C SER A 52 10.75 -11.82 16.23
N GLY A 53 10.38 -12.56 15.18
CA GLY A 53 9.22 -13.46 15.20
C GLY A 53 7.89 -12.71 15.09
N ASP A 54 7.92 -11.45 14.65
CA ASP A 54 6.75 -10.65 14.31
C ASP A 54 6.28 -10.91 12.87
N HIS A 55 5.28 -10.16 12.43
CA HIS A 55 4.65 -10.33 11.13
C HIS A 55 4.79 -9.06 10.29
N ALA A 56 4.72 -9.21 8.97
CA ALA A 56 4.72 -8.10 8.04
C ALA A 56 3.62 -8.25 6.98
N ILE A 57 3.07 -7.13 6.52
CA ILE A 57 2.09 -7.06 5.43
C ILE A 57 2.64 -6.10 4.36
N ASP A 58 2.80 -6.65 3.16
CA ASP A 58 3.19 -5.91 1.96
C ASP A 58 2.04 -5.00 1.48
N ALA A 59 2.36 -3.77 1.12
CA ALA A 59 1.42 -2.80 0.58
C ALA A 59 1.22 -2.89 -0.93
N LEU A 60 2.13 -3.52 -1.68
CA LEU A 60 2.03 -3.62 -3.14
C LEU A 60 0.75 -4.29 -3.62
N PRO A 61 0.28 -5.42 -3.06
CA PRO A 61 -0.89 -6.12 -3.58
C PRO A 61 -2.18 -5.30 -3.58
N PHE A 62 -2.28 -4.30 -2.70
CA PHE A 62 -3.43 -3.41 -2.63
C PHE A 62 -3.12 -1.99 -3.11
N SER A 63 -1.88 -1.68 -3.52
CA SER A 63 -1.48 -0.35 -4.00
C SER A 63 -1.09 -0.32 -5.49
N CYS A 64 -0.65 -1.46 -6.05
CA CYS A 64 -0.03 -1.53 -7.37
C CYS A 64 -0.43 -2.81 -8.12
N TRP A 65 -0.31 -2.77 -9.45
CA TRP A 65 -0.52 -3.90 -10.34
C TRP A 65 0.70 -4.03 -11.26
N GLU A 66 1.33 -5.21 -11.30
CA GLU A 66 2.51 -5.49 -12.15
C GLU A 66 3.63 -4.43 -12.01
N GLY A 67 3.88 -3.95 -10.78
CA GLY A 67 4.90 -2.94 -10.49
C GLY A 67 4.50 -1.50 -10.79
N ILE A 68 3.27 -1.27 -11.27
CA ILE A 68 2.72 0.04 -11.57
C ILE A 68 1.66 0.42 -10.53
N CYS A 69 1.84 1.57 -9.89
CA CYS A 69 1.01 2.10 -8.82
C CYS A 69 0.14 3.24 -9.36
N PRO A 70 -1.15 2.99 -9.65
CA PRO A 70 -2.04 4.00 -10.21
C PRO A 70 -2.45 5.05 -9.15
N ALA A 71 -2.71 6.27 -9.62
CA ALA A 71 -3.32 7.32 -8.80
C ALA A 71 -4.80 7.05 -8.46
N PHE A 72 -5.44 6.10 -9.16
CA PHE A 72 -6.86 5.77 -9.00
C PHE A 72 -7.08 4.25 -9.03
N ALA A 73 -7.94 3.76 -8.14
CA ALA A 73 -8.52 2.42 -8.22
C ALA A 73 -9.94 2.55 -8.80
N GLY A 74 -10.08 2.36 -10.11
CA GLY A 74 -11.32 2.72 -10.82
C GLY A 74 -11.55 4.24 -10.77
N THR A 75 -12.62 4.68 -10.11
CA THR A 75 -12.92 6.11 -9.90
C THR A 75 -12.45 6.65 -8.54
N LEU A 76 -11.82 5.81 -7.72
CA LEU A 76 -11.42 6.13 -6.34
C LEU A 76 -9.97 6.65 -6.30
N PRO A 77 -9.72 7.92 -5.91
CA PRO A 77 -8.37 8.43 -5.76
C PRO A 77 -7.65 7.75 -4.59
N THR A 78 -6.46 7.20 -4.85
CA THR A 78 -5.73 6.40 -3.85
C THR A 78 -5.05 7.26 -2.79
N LYS A 79 -4.48 8.42 -3.18
CA LYS A 79 -3.70 9.31 -2.32
C LYS A 79 -4.14 10.77 -2.36
N TYR A 80 -3.96 11.47 -1.23
CA TYR A 80 -4.18 12.91 -1.11
C TYR A 80 -2.96 13.71 -1.61
N ASP A 81 -1.77 13.22 -1.27
CA ASP A 81 -0.49 13.75 -1.74
C ASP A 81 0.35 12.62 -2.38
N GLN A 82 1.68 12.75 -2.43
CA GLN A 82 2.52 11.72 -3.02
C GLN A 82 2.60 10.44 -2.17
N THR A 83 2.21 10.47 -0.89
CA THR A 83 2.44 9.34 0.03
C THR A 83 1.17 8.95 0.79
N HIS A 84 0.42 9.90 1.35
CA HIS A 84 -0.71 9.63 2.23
C HIS A 84 -1.96 9.19 1.45
N LEU A 85 -2.58 8.10 1.92
CA LEU A 85 -3.83 7.62 1.36
C LEU A 85 -4.96 8.64 1.57
N THR A 86 -5.92 8.67 0.65
CA THR A 86 -7.20 9.31 0.95
C THR A 86 -7.97 8.49 1.98
N VAL A 87 -8.83 9.13 2.77
CA VAL A 87 -9.73 8.42 3.71
C VAL A 87 -10.61 7.40 2.99
N PRO A 88 -11.30 7.74 1.87
CA PRO A 88 -12.12 6.77 1.15
C PRO A 88 -11.35 5.54 0.67
N TYR A 89 -10.09 5.71 0.25
CA TYR A 89 -9.28 4.57 -0.16
C TYR A 89 -8.79 3.73 1.01
N ALA A 90 -8.40 4.35 2.13
CA ALA A 90 -8.05 3.63 3.36
C ALA A 90 -9.21 2.77 3.88
N GLU A 91 -10.44 3.30 3.85
CA GLU A 91 -11.65 2.53 4.19
C GLU A 91 -11.90 1.40 3.19
N HIS A 92 -11.69 1.67 1.89
CA HIS A 92 -11.87 0.68 0.83
C HIS A 92 -10.95 -0.55 0.98
N ILE A 93 -9.70 -0.36 1.42
CA ILE A 93 -8.74 -1.45 1.61
C ILE A 93 -8.87 -2.15 2.98
N ALA A 94 -9.66 -1.63 3.93
CA ALA A 94 -9.79 -2.22 5.26
C ALA A 94 -10.28 -3.69 5.25
N PRO A 95 -11.22 -4.11 4.38
CA PRO A 95 -11.58 -5.53 4.24
C PRO A 95 -10.41 -6.39 3.75
N TYR A 96 -9.57 -5.87 2.85
CA TYR A 96 -8.36 -6.58 2.40
C TYR A 96 -7.38 -6.76 3.55
N LEU A 97 -7.15 -5.73 4.37
CA LEU A 97 -6.26 -5.83 5.53
C LEU A 97 -6.79 -6.82 6.57
N THR A 98 -8.11 -6.85 6.80
CA THR A 98 -8.75 -7.88 7.63
C THR A 98 -8.46 -9.28 7.11
N TRP A 99 -8.66 -9.50 5.81
CA TRP A 99 -8.36 -10.77 5.16
C TRP A 99 -6.87 -11.13 5.25
N ALA A 100 -5.96 -10.16 5.07
CA ALA A 100 -4.52 -10.40 5.17
C ALA A 100 -4.14 -10.86 6.58
N LEU A 101 -4.66 -10.21 7.62
CA LEU A 101 -4.46 -10.61 9.02
C LEU A 101 -5.03 -12.02 9.31
N GLN A 102 -6.22 -12.32 8.78
CA GLN A 102 -6.85 -13.65 8.89
C GLN A 102 -6.04 -14.74 8.21
N SER A 103 -5.56 -14.47 6.99
CA SER A 103 -4.75 -15.42 6.20
C SER A 103 -3.43 -15.81 6.88
N GLN A 104 -2.91 -14.93 7.74
CA GLN A 104 -1.73 -15.18 8.57
C GLN A 104 -2.08 -15.73 9.97
N GLY A 105 -3.35 -15.99 10.28
CA GLY A 105 -3.80 -16.50 11.57
C GLY A 105 -3.65 -15.49 12.72
N LEU A 106 -3.58 -14.20 12.43
CA LEU A 106 -3.34 -13.13 13.40
C LEU A 106 -4.62 -12.68 14.10
N ILE A 107 -5.74 -12.84 13.42
CA ILE A 107 -7.09 -12.60 13.96
C ILE A 107 -8.01 -13.76 13.54
N ALA A 108 -9.13 -13.92 14.23
CA ALA A 108 -10.10 -14.96 13.92
C ALA A 108 -10.77 -14.72 12.56
N ASN A 109 -11.11 -15.82 11.87
CA ASN A 109 -12.06 -15.79 10.76
C ASN A 109 -13.44 -15.50 11.37
N GLY A 110 -14.05 -14.38 10.98
CA GLY A 110 -15.39 -13.99 11.40
C GLY A 110 -16.49 -14.83 10.77
#